data_AF-A0A1G5VBN6-F1
#
_entry.id   AF-A0A1G5VBN6-F1
#
_cell.length_a   1.000
_cell.length_b   1.000
_cell.length_c   1.000
_cell.angle_alpha   90.00
_cell.angle_beta   90.00
_cell.angle_gamma   90.00
#
_symmetry.space_group_name_H-M   'P 1'
#
loop_
_entity.id
_entity.type
_entity.pdbx_description
1 polymer ?
#
loop_
_entity_poly.entity_id
_entity_poly.type
_entity_poly.pdbx_seq_one_letter_code
_entity_poly.pdbx_strand_id
1 'polypeptide(L)'
;MGASSFPVVPILIEIVLFIVLILVATFIVKKIFNSDSKFLNLEEYLPKEEIQTLTQLAYLALMSACFLNVMYTLIYVNFDTVYFALADVTLSLFIAVSIDKSTLSRKLVVLLLVPYGSLYFLLFNATLVGVLDLIHILVFIYFIKYYYDKFHEYTESNGLGIAVILVFIIIFVSFILTAVAENENPLHSILMVTNAFTSNGYAVLGDTDVGKLTSLMLAWSGYILATVGTATLTTALLSRHFRKRFDDYDDKLDALNDKIDNLEDLIKGNSDD
;
A
#
# COMPACT_ATOMS: atom_id res chain seq x y z
N MET A 1 -39.51 -29.99 8.86
CA MET A 1 -38.15 -29.49 8.58
C MET A 1 -37.88 -29.70 7.11
N GLY A 2 -38.27 -28.73 6.28
CA GLY A 2 -38.00 -28.77 4.84
C GLY A 2 -36.54 -28.45 4.62
N ALA A 3 -35.84 -29.27 3.84
CA ALA A 3 -34.50 -28.96 3.37
C ALA A 3 -34.55 -27.60 2.66
N SER A 4 -33.97 -26.57 3.27
CA SER A 4 -33.73 -25.30 2.59
C SER A 4 -32.79 -25.60 1.44
N SER A 5 -33.35 -25.66 0.23
CA SER A 5 -32.59 -25.75 -1.01
C SER A 5 -31.49 -24.70 -0.98
N PHE A 6 -30.24 -25.12 -1.20
CA PHE A 6 -29.11 -24.20 -1.37
C PHE A 6 -29.55 -23.10 -2.36
N PRO A 7 -29.38 -21.81 -2.03
CA PRO A 7 -29.85 -20.72 -2.88
C PRO A 7 -28.94 -20.58 -4.12
N VAL A 8 -29.12 -21.47 -5.10
CA VAL A 8 -28.36 -21.48 -6.37
C VAL A 8 -28.63 -20.19 -7.16
N VAL A 9 -29.86 -19.69 -7.13
CA VAL A 9 -30.27 -18.50 -7.89
C VAL A 9 -29.56 -17.23 -7.39
N PRO A 10 -29.55 -16.90 -6.07
CA PRO A 10 -28.77 -15.77 -5.54
C PRO A 10 -27.27 -15.81 -5.89
N ILE A 11 -26.63 -16.98 -5.75
CA ILE A 11 -25.20 -17.15 -6.10
C ILE A 11 -24.94 -16.80 -7.56
N LEU A 12 -25.82 -17.24 -8.49
CA LEU A 12 -25.69 -16.90 -9.91
C LEU A 12 -25.85 -15.40 -10.16
N ILE A 13 -26.77 -14.74 -9.45
CA ILE A 13 -26.96 -13.28 -9.55
C ILE A 13 -25.70 -12.54 -9.10
N GLU A 14 -25.09 -12.94 -7.98
CA GLU A 14 -23.85 -12.35 -7.45
C GLU A 14 -22.69 -12.48 -8.43
N ILE A 15 -22.49 -13.68 -9.01
CA ILE A 15 -21.45 -13.92 -10.02
C ILE A 15 -21.66 -13.02 -11.24
N VAL A 16 -22.88 -12.96 -11.77
CA VAL A 16 -23.20 -12.13 -12.94
C VAL A 16 -22.96 -10.65 -12.64
N LEU A 17 -23.42 -10.18 -11.47
CA LEU A 17 -23.22 -8.79 -11.04
C LEU A 17 -21.72 -8.46 -10.94
N PHE A 18 -20.94 -9.31 -10.28
CA PHE A 18 -19.51 -9.08 -10.11
C PHE A 18 -18.76 -9.08 -11.45
N ILE A 19 -19.14 -9.96 -12.39
CA ILE A 19 -18.59 -9.95 -13.76
C ILE A 19 -18.90 -8.62 -14.46
N VAL A 20 -20.14 -8.13 -14.34
CA VAL A 20 -20.52 -6.81 -14.92
C VAL A 20 -19.68 -5.69 -14.29
N LEU A 21 -19.49 -5.69 -12.97
CA LEU A 21 -18.63 -4.73 -12.29
C LEU A 21 -17.19 -4.78 -12.79
N ILE A 22 -16.62 -5.98 -12.95
CA ILE A 22 -15.26 -6.15 -13.51
C ILE A 22 -15.17 -5.56 -14.91
N LEU A 23 -16.17 -5.81 -15.77
CA LEU A 23 -16.19 -5.29 -17.14
C LEU A 23 -16.24 -3.75 -17.14
N VAL A 24 -17.13 -3.17 -16.34
CA VAL A 24 -17.26 -1.71 -16.20
C VAL A 24 -15.97 -1.09 -15.67
N ALA A 25 -15.40 -1.65 -14.59
CA ALA A 25 -14.16 -1.14 -14.00
C ALA A 25 -12.98 -1.27 -14.97
N THR A 26 -12.86 -2.40 -15.68
CA THR A 26 -11.82 -2.58 -16.71
C THR A 26 -11.96 -1.56 -17.84
N PHE A 27 -13.19 -1.27 -18.27
CA PHE A 27 -13.46 -0.26 -19.28
C PHE A 27 -13.05 1.14 -18.80
N ILE A 28 -13.41 1.51 -17.56
CA ILE A 28 -13.03 2.79 -16.96
C ILE A 28 -11.51 2.91 -16.88
N VAL A 29 -10.82 1.91 -16.34
CA VAL A 29 -9.35 1.89 -16.24
C VAL A 29 -8.70 2.05 -17.60
N LYS A 30 -9.12 1.28 -18.62
CA LYS A 30 -8.58 1.43 -19.98
C LYS A 30 -8.81 2.83 -20.55
N LYS A 31 -9.97 3.43 -20.31
CA LYS A 31 -10.28 4.78 -20.79
C LYS A 31 -9.41 5.84 -20.10
N ILE A 32 -9.16 5.67 -18.80
CA ILE A 32 -8.29 6.56 -18.03
C ILE A 32 -6.84 6.45 -18.51
N PHE A 33 -6.31 5.23 -18.68
CA PHE A 33 -4.92 5.00 -19.07
C PHE A 33 -4.63 5.23 -20.56
N ASN A 34 -5.61 5.09 -21.46
CA ASN A 34 -5.46 5.41 -22.89
C ASN A 34 -5.70 6.89 -23.20
N SER A 35 -6.08 7.70 -22.21
CA SER A 35 -6.11 9.15 -22.39
C SER A 35 -4.67 9.64 -22.46
N ASP A 36 -4.31 10.39 -23.51
CA ASP A 36 -3.02 11.09 -23.69
C ASP A 36 -2.74 12.16 -22.60
N SER A 37 -3.44 12.10 -21.47
CA SER A 37 -3.27 12.95 -20.32
C SER A 37 -1.91 12.69 -19.67
N LYS A 38 -0.97 13.59 -19.94
CA LYS A 38 0.36 13.66 -19.32
C LYS A 38 0.35 13.46 -17.79
N PHE A 39 -0.73 13.85 -17.11
CA PHE A 39 -0.93 13.71 -15.66
C PHE A 39 -0.73 12.29 -15.09
N LEU A 40 -0.83 11.24 -15.91
CA LEU A 40 -0.65 9.85 -15.44
C LEU A 40 0.76 9.29 -15.65
N ASN A 41 1.66 10.05 -16.29
CA ASN A 41 3.05 9.62 -16.48
C ASN A 41 3.91 10.04 -15.28
N LEU A 42 3.88 9.26 -14.20
CA LEU A 42 4.66 9.51 -12.99
C LEU A 42 6.17 9.66 -13.27
N GLU A 43 6.70 9.01 -14.32
CA GLU A 43 8.11 9.12 -14.73
C GLU A 43 8.50 10.51 -15.24
N GLU A 44 7.52 11.31 -15.69
CA GLU A 44 7.75 12.70 -16.13
C GLU A 44 7.88 13.66 -14.93
N TYR A 45 7.35 13.29 -13.76
CA TYR A 45 7.25 14.17 -12.59
C TYR A 45 8.09 13.73 -11.40
N LEU A 46 8.38 12.44 -11.25
CA LEU A 46 9.08 11.88 -10.10
C LEU A 46 10.31 11.07 -10.55
N PRO A 47 11.42 11.12 -9.78
CA PRO A 47 12.57 10.27 -10.02
C PRO A 47 12.20 8.79 -9.81
N LYS A 48 12.91 7.89 -10.51
CA LYS A 48 12.59 6.45 -10.54
C LYS A 48 12.60 5.79 -9.16
N GLU A 49 13.48 6.24 -8.27
CA GLU A 49 13.59 5.73 -6.91
C GLU A 49 12.33 6.03 -6.07
N GLU A 50 11.71 7.21 -6.28
CA GLU A 50 10.47 7.60 -5.59
C GLU A 50 9.28 6.80 -6.10
N ILE A 51 9.21 6.55 -7.42
CA ILE A 51 8.19 5.70 -8.04
C ILE A 51 8.28 4.27 -7.49
N GLN A 52 9.49 3.74 -7.35
CA GLN A 52 9.72 2.42 -6.76
C GLN A 52 9.30 2.38 -5.28
N THR A 53 9.62 3.41 -4.51
CA THR A 53 9.19 3.53 -3.10
C THR A 53 7.66 3.59 -2.98
N LEU A 54 6.99 4.36 -3.84
CA LEU A 54 5.52 4.42 -3.92
C LEU A 54 4.92 3.05 -4.29
N THR A 55 5.57 2.33 -5.21
CA THR A 55 5.14 0.99 -5.62
C THR A 55 5.27 -0.02 -4.47
N GLN A 56 6.36 0.02 -3.71
CA GLN A 56 6.51 -0.78 -2.48
C GLN A 56 5.40 -0.48 -1.48
N LEU A 57 5.12 0.80 -1.25
CA LEU A 57 4.09 1.24 -0.30
C LEU A 57 2.69 0.82 -0.75
N ALA A 58 2.42 0.84 -2.07
CA ALA A 58 1.19 0.32 -2.64
C ALA A 58 1.02 -1.20 -2.42
N TYR A 59 2.06 -2.01 -2.64
CA TYR A 59 1.99 -3.45 -2.34
C TYR A 59 1.78 -3.72 -0.86
N LEU A 60 2.43 -2.94 0.01
CA LEU A 60 2.21 -3.03 1.44
C LEU A 60 0.74 -2.74 1.79
N ALA A 61 0.19 -1.62 1.31
CA ALA A 61 -1.20 -1.25 1.54
C ALA A 61 -2.19 -2.32 1.05
N LEU A 62 -1.93 -2.94 -0.10
CA LEU A 62 -2.75 -4.03 -0.63
C LEU A 62 -2.68 -5.30 0.23
N MET A 63 -1.49 -5.66 0.73
CA MET A 63 -1.37 -6.74 1.72
C MET A 63 -2.18 -6.43 2.98
N SER A 64 -2.08 -5.20 3.50
CA SER A 64 -2.83 -4.77 4.68
C SER A 64 -4.32 -4.85 4.46
N ALA A 65 -4.81 -4.38 3.31
CA ALA A 65 -6.23 -4.41 2.97
C ALA A 65 -6.76 -5.85 2.89
N CYS A 66 -6.02 -6.76 2.25
CA CYS A 66 -6.38 -8.19 2.19
C CYS A 66 -6.40 -8.82 3.59
N PHE A 67 -5.40 -8.50 4.41
CA PHE A 67 -5.30 -9.00 5.77
C PHE A 67 -6.44 -8.48 6.66
N LEU A 68 -6.75 -7.18 6.60
CA LEU A 68 -7.87 -6.60 7.34
C LEU A 68 -9.17 -7.27 6.93
N ASN A 69 -9.36 -7.54 5.64
CA ASN A 69 -10.54 -8.24 5.15
C ASN A 69 -10.70 -9.64 5.78
N VAL A 70 -9.61 -10.41 5.84
CA VAL A 70 -9.56 -11.71 6.54
C VAL A 70 -9.93 -11.55 8.02
N MET A 71 -9.37 -10.56 8.72
CA MET A 71 -9.64 -10.36 10.14
C MET A 71 -11.08 -9.95 10.42
N TYR A 72 -11.64 -9.06 9.61
CA TYR A 72 -13.04 -8.67 9.73
C TYR A 72 -13.97 -9.87 9.53
N THR A 73 -13.69 -10.70 8.53
CA THR A 73 -14.45 -11.93 8.27
C THR A 73 -14.37 -12.90 9.46
N LEU A 74 -13.22 -13.01 10.13
CA LEU A 74 -13.00 -13.96 11.23
C LEU A 74 -13.48 -13.48 12.61
N ILE A 75 -13.35 -12.18 12.91
CA ILE A 75 -13.47 -11.65 14.28
C ILE A 75 -14.68 -10.72 14.44
N TYR A 76 -15.05 -9.97 13.40
CA TYR A 76 -15.95 -8.80 13.52
C TYR A 76 -17.27 -8.94 12.76
N VAL A 77 -17.85 -10.15 12.77
CA VAL A 77 -19.09 -10.52 12.06
C VAL A 77 -20.31 -9.59 12.33
N ASN A 78 -20.26 -8.73 13.36
CA ASN A 78 -21.41 -7.95 13.82
C ASN A 78 -21.23 -6.42 13.87
N PHE A 79 -20.09 -5.85 13.46
CA PHE A 79 -19.83 -4.41 13.53
C PHE A 79 -19.57 -3.82 12.13
N ASP A 80 -20.23 -2.70 11.81
CA ASP A 80 -20.04 -1.92 10.57
C ASP A 80 -20.14 -2.71 9.25
N THR A 81 -21.10 -3.64 9.19
CA THR A 81 -21.28 -4.63 8.11
C THR A 81 -21.42 -4.02 6.72
N VAL A 82 -22.02 -2.85 6.57
CA VAL A 82 -22.16 -2.15 5.27
C VAL A 82 -20.81 -1.63 4.76
N TYR A 83 -20.03 -0.96 5.61
CA TYR A 83 -18.73 -0.42 5.21
C TYR A 83 -17.73 -1.53 4.91
N PHE A 84 -17.78 -2.60 5.70
CA PHE A 84 -17.01 -3.81 5.42
C PHE A 84 -17.40 -4.42 4.06
N ALA A 85 -18.68 -4.62 3.79
CA ALA A 85 -19.15 -5.19 2.53
C ALA A 85 -18.72 -4.35 1.31
N LEU A 86 -18.76 -3.02 1.43
CA LEU A 86 -18.28 -2.11 0.38
C LEU A 86 -16.76 -2.21 0.19
N ALA A 87 -15.99 -2.25 1.28
CA ALA A 87 -14.54 -2.39 1.22
C ALA A 87 -14.13 -3.73 0.60
N ASP A 88 -14.81 -4.81 0.95
CA ASP A 88 -14.60 -6.14 0.42
C ASP A 88 -14.88 -6.22 -1.09
N VAL A 89 -16.05 -5.72 -1.52
CA VAL A 89 -16.40 -5.61 -2.94
C VAL A 89 -15.39 -4.77 -3.71
N THR A 90 -14.98 -3.63 -3.16
CA THR A 90 -14.04 -2.71 -3.81
C THR A 90 -12.65 -3.34 -3.95
N LEU A 91 -12.15 -3.97 -2.88
CA LEU A 91 -10.85 -4.63 -2.89
C LEU A 91 -10.83 -5.80 -3.87
N SER A 92 -11.84 -6.66 -3.82
CA SER A 92 -11.99 -7.79 -4.73
C SER A 92 -12.09 -7.35 -6.20
N LEU A 93 -12.82 -6.26 -6.46
CA LEU A 93 -12.92 -5.66 -7.79
C LEU A 93 -11.56 -5.10 -8.27
N PHE A 94 -10.85 -4.37 -7.40
CA PHE A 94 -9.52 -3.83 -7.70
C PHE A 94 -8.54 -4.94 -8.07
N ILE A 95 -8.48 -5.99 -7.26
CA ILE A 95 -7.62 -7.16 -7.49
C ILE A 95 -8.01 -7.84 -8.80
N ALA A 96 -9.31 -8.08 -9.02
CA ALA A 96 -9.81 -8.72 -10.23
C ALA A 96 -9.50 -7.92 -11.50
N VAL A 97 -9.51 -6.59 -11.46
CA VAL A 97 -9.13 -5.75 -12.62
C VAL A 97 -7.61 -5.79 -12.86
N SER A 98 -6.82 -5.82 -11.80
CA SER A 98 -5.35 -5.74 -11.84
C SER A 98 -4.67 -7.04 -12.29
N ILE A 99 -5.34 -8.19 -12.16
CA ILE A 99 -4.78 -9.49 -12.55
C ILE A 99 -4.91 -9.73 -14.05
N ASP A 100 -3.84 -10.26 -14.64
CA ASP A 100 -3.87 -10.82 -15.98
C ASP A 100 -4.72 -12.10 -16.05
N LYS A 101 -5.73 -12.10 -16.92
CA LYS A 101 -6.72 -13.17 -17.10
C LYS A 101 -6.37 -14.10 -18.27
N SER A 102 -5.13 -14.08 -18.76
CA SER A 102 -4.67 -14.85 -19.92
C SER A 102 -4.85 -16.37 -19.77
N THR A 103 -4.60 -16.93 -18.58
CA THR A 103 -4.65 -18.37 -18.31
C THR A 103 -5.92 -18.81 -17.59
N LEU A 104 -6.34 -20.07 -17.81
CA LEU A 104 -7.53 -20.66 -17.17
C LEU A 104 -7.43 -20.61 -15.63
N SER A 105 -6.25 -20.95 -15.08
CA SER A 105 -6.02 -20.93 -13.64
C SER A 105 -6.24 -19.54 -13.05
N ARG A 106 -5.81 -18.47 -13.74
CA ARG A 106 -6.02 -17.09 -13.28
C ARG A 106 -7.49 -16.65 -13.41
N LYS A 107 -8.21 -17.13 -14.43
CA LYS A 107 -9.66 -16.91 -14.53
C LYS A 107 -10.43 -17.56 -13.39
N LEU A 108 -10.02 -18.77 -12.96
CA LEU A 108 -10.60 -19.44 -11.80
C LEU A 108 -10.34 -18.65 -10.51
N VAL A 109 -9.13 -18.13 -10.32
CA VAL A 109 -8.82 -17.26 -9.17
C VAL A 109 -9.73 -16.01 -9.14
N VAL A 110 -10.00 -15.40 -10.31
CA VAL A 110 -10.94 -14.26 -10.41
C VAL A 110 -12.38 -14.65 -10.06
N LEU A 111 -12.81 -15.87 -10.36
CA LEU A 111 -14.13 -16.35 -9.95
C LEU A 111 -14.21 -16.58 -8.43
N LEU A 112 -13.10 -17.01 -7.82
CA LEU A 112 -13.02 -17.19 -6.36
C LEU A 112 -12.89 -15.85 -5.61
N LEU A 113 -12.56 -14.76 -6.31
CA LEU A 113 -12.58 -13.39 -5.81
C LEU A 113 -13.99 -12.79 -5.73
N VAL A 114 -15.05 -13.50 -6.09
CA VAL A 114 -16.40 -13.00 -5.86
C VAL A 114 -16.64 -12.92 -4.35
N PRO A 115 -16.96 -11.73 -3.80
CA PRO A 115 -17.20 -11.56 -2.37
C PRO A 115 -18.66 -11.93 -2.05
N TYR A 116 -18.95 -13.24 -2.02
CA TYR A 116 -20.30 -13.78 -1.93
C TYR A 116 -21.06 -13.25 -0.70
N GLY A 117 -20.49 -13.31 0.50
CA GLY A 117 -21.12 -12.81 1.72
C GLY A 117 -21.46 -11.32 1.67
N SER A 118 -20.52 -10.51 1.18
CA SER A 118 -20.70 -9.05 1.05
C SER A 118 -21.74 -8.68 -0.02
N LEU A 119 -21.75 -9.34 -1.18
CA LEU A 119 -22.77 -9.10 -2.22
C LEU A 119 -24.15 -9.60 -1.78
N TYR A 120 -24.22 -10.77 -1.15
CA TYR A 120 -25.47 -11.32 -0.64
C TYR A 120 -26.08 -10.41 0.44
N PHE A 121 -25.25 -9.90 1.36
CA PHE A 121 -25.65 -8.89 2.34
C PHE A 121 -26.17 -7.61 1.67
N LEU A 122 -25.44 -7.04 0.69
CA LEU A 122 -25.84 -5.80 0.02
C LEU A 122 -27.12 -5.93 -0.83
N LEU A 123 -27.34 -7.09 -1.45
CA LEU A 123 -28.48 -7.31 -2.35
C LEU A 123 -29.74 -7.77 -1.62
N PHE A 124 -29.60 -8.58 -0.57
CA PHE A 124 -30.72 -9.27 0.07
C PHE A 124 -30.87 -8.94 1.56
N ASN A 125 -30.01 -8.07 2.11
CA ASN A 125 -30.01 -7.68 3.53
C ASN A 125 -29.99 -8.89 4.48
N ALA A 126 -29.25 -9.93 4.09
CA ALA A 126 -29.14 -11.21 4.79
C ALA A 126 -27.79 -11.34 5.50
N THR A 127 -27.57 -12.41 6.27
CA THR A 127 -26.34 -12.61 7.04
C THR A 127 -25.10 -12.60 6.14
N LEU A 128 -24.10 -11.81 6.55
CA LEU A 128 -22.85 -11.55 5.83
C LEU A 128 -21.88 -12.75 5.81
N VAL A 129 -22.16 -13.80 6.59
CA VAL A 129 -21.26 -14.96 6.75
C VAL A 129 -21.94 -16.25 6.30
N GLY A 130 -21.38 -16.86 5.27
CA GLY A 130 -21.69 -18.18 4.75
C GLY A 130 -20.43 -19.02 4.49
N VAL A 131 -20.60 -20.28 4.12
CA VAL A 131 -19.48 -21.22 3.85
C VAL A 131 -18.58 -20.74 2.70
N LEU A 132 -19.13 -19.95 1.77
CA LEU A 132 -18.38 -19.40 0.63
C LEU A 132 -17.39 -18.30 1.06
N ASP A 133 -17.59 -17.65 2.21
CA ASP A 133 -16.66 -16.63 2.70
C ASP A 133 -15.35 -17.23 3.22
N LEU A 134 -15.38 -18.49 3.66
CA LEU A 134 -14.16 -19.23 4.02
C LEU A 134 -13.27 -19.46 2.79
N ILE A 135 -13.87 -19.67 1.62
CA ILE A 135 -13.12 -19.77 0.36
C ILE A 135 -12.49 -18.41 0.04
N HIS A 136 -13.23 -17.32 0.26
CA HIS A 136 -12.77 -15.97 0.03
C HIS A 136 -11.57 -15.59 0.93
N ILE A 137 -11.56 -16.05 2.20
CA ILE A 137 -10.39 -15.93 3.09
C ILE A 137 -9.14 -16.58 2.48
N LEU A 138 -9.25 -17.80 1.96
CA LEU A 138 -8.09 -18.50 1.35
C LEU A 138 -7.56 -17.74 0.13
N VAL A 139 -8.46 -17.13 -0.64
CA VAL A 139 -8.10 -16.29 -1.79
C VAL A 139 -7.37 -15.03 -1.33
N PHE A 140 -7.82 -14.35 -0.29
CA PHE A 140 -7.09 -13.20 0.26
C PHE A 140 -5.73 -13.59 0.84
N ILE A 141 -5.61 -14.74 1.51
CA ILE A 141 -4.32 -15.26 1.97
C ILE A 141 -3.36 -15.49 0.78
N TYR A 142 -3.87 -16.04 -0.33
CA TYR A 142 -3.09 -16.16 -1.56
C TYR A 142 -2.62 -14.79 -2.08
N PHE A 143 -3.48 -13.77 -2.07
CA PHE A 143 -3.10 -12.43 -2.51
C PHE A 143 -2.15 -11.71 -1.56
N ILE A 144 -2.26 -11.92 -0.24
CA ILE A 144 -1.28 -11.43 0.74
C ILE A 144 0.10 -11.97 0.36
N LYS A 145 0.21 -13.28 0.10
CA LYS A 145 1.49 -13.87 -0.34
C LYS A 145 1.96 -13.28 -1.68
N TYR A 146 1.06 -13.16 -2.66
CA TYR A 146 1.40 -12.59 -3.97
C TYR A 146 1.97 -11.16 -3.86
N TYR A 147 1.32 -10.30 -3.07
CA TYR A 147 1.80 -8.94 -2.84
C TYR A 147 3.05 -8.89 -1.96
N TYR A 148 3.23 -9.85 -1.04
CA TYR A 148 4.45 -10.00 -0.26
C TYR A 148 5.65 -10.33 -1.15
N ASP A 149 5.51 -11.31 -2.05
CA ASP A 149 6.58 -11.70 -2.97
C ASP A 149 7.00 -10.52 -3.85
N LYS A 150 6.02 -9.72 -4.32
CA LYS A 150 6.27 -8.47 -5.04
C LYS A 150 6.96 -7.43 -4.15
N PHE A 151 6.42 -7.17 -2.98
CA PHE A 151 7.01 -6.22 -2.03
C PHE A 151 8.47 -6.57 -1.69
N HIS A 152 8.77 -7.85 -1.49
CA HIS A 152 10.11 -8.35 -1.18
C HIS A 152 11.09 -8.14 -2.35
N GLU A 153 10.69 -8.50 -3.58
CA GLU A 153 11.46 -8.26 -4.81
C GLU A 153 11.87 -6.79 -4.98
N TYR A 154 10.94 -5.87 -4.69
CA TYR A 154 11.22 -4.43 -4.74
C TYR A 154 12.03 -3.92 -3.53
N THR A 155 11.96 -4.60 -2.39
CA THR A 155 12.62 -4.21 -1.14
C THR A 155 14.09 -4.61 -1.09
N GLU A 156 14.42 -5.85 -1.48
CA GLU A 156 15.81 -6.34 -1.47
C GLU A 156 16.71 -5.52 -2.40
N SER A 157 16.14 -4.93 -3.45
CA SER A 157 16.88 -4.11 -4.41
C SER A 157 17.20 -2.69 -3.91
N ASN A 158 16.54 -2.19 -2.86
CA ASN A 158 16.52 -0.75 -2.55
C ASN A 158 16.73 -0.36 -1.08
N GLY A 159 16.99 -1.30 -0.16
CA GLY A 159 17.47 -1.05 1.22
C GLY A 159 16.47 -0.37 2.19
N LEU A 160 15.42 0.28 1.69
CA LEU A 160 14.42 1.01 2.46
C LEU A 160 13.36 0.10 3.12
N GLY A 161 13.17 -1.11 2.58
CA GLY A 161 12.00 -1.90 2.96
C GLY A 161 12.04 -2.54 4.35
N ILE A 162 13.21 -2.67 5.00
CA ILE A 162 13.25 -3.11 6.41
C ILE A 162 12.54 -2.09 7.31
N ALA A 163 12.76 -0.78 7.09
CA ALA A 163 12.10 0.26 7.86
C ALA A 163 10.59 0.27 7.60
N VAL A 164 10.17 0.08 6.35
CA VAL A 164 8.76 0.01 5.94
C VAL A 164 8.05 -1.21 6.54
N ILE A 165 8.68 -2.39 6.51
CA ILE A 165 8.16 -3.61 7.18
C ILE A 165 8.02 -3.37 8.68
N LEU A 166 9.03 -2.76 9.31
CA LEU A 166 9.05 -2.56 10.75
C LEU A 166 7.98 -1.55 11.20
N VAL A 167 7.81 -0.45 10.47
CA VAL A 167 6.69 0.51 10.65
C VAL A 167 5.37 -0.23 10.54
N PHE A 168 5.22 -1.05 9.49
CA PHE A 168 3.99 -1.78 9.25
C PHE A 168 3.67 -2.74 10.40
N ILE A 169 4.64 -3.54 10.85
CA ILE A 169 4.47 -4.48 11.98
C ILE A 169 4.08 -3.72 13.25
N ILE A 170 4.70 -2.58 13.55
CA ILE A 170 4.37 -1.80 14.75
C ILE A 170 2.94 -1.29 14.70
N ILE A 171 2.54 -0.64 13.60
CA ILE A 171 1.17 -0.15 13.41
C ILE A 171 0.19 -1.33 13.50
N PHE A 172 0.54 -2.43 12.85
CA PHE A 172 -0.31 -3.60 12.72
C PHE A 172 -0.54 -4.34 14.06
N VAL A 173 0.51 -4.64 14.81
CA VAL A 173 0.42 -5.26 16.14
C VAL A 173 -0.35 -4.36 17.09
N SER A 174 -0.08 -3.06 17.04
CA SER A 174 -0.76 -2.11 17.91
C SER A 174 -2.25 -1.98 17.57
N PHE A 175 -2.62 -2.07 16.29
CA PHE A 175 -4.01 -2.12 15.86
C PHE A 175 -4.75 -3.31 16.49
N ILE A 176 -4.19 -4.52 16.44
CA ILE A 176 -4.81 -5.70 17.05
C ILE A 176 -4.93 -5.54 18.56
N LEU A 177 -3.88 -5.04 19.23
CA LEU A 177 -3.89 -4.81 20.67
C LEU A 177 -4.94 -3.78 21.06
N THR A 178 -5.03 -2.66 20.35
CA THR A 178 -6.03 -1.61 20.59
C THR A 178 -7.43 -2.15 20.37
N ALA A 179 -7.68 -2.89 19.28
CA ALA A 179 -9.00 -3.42 18.98
C ALA A 179 -9.48 -4.43 20.02
N VAL A 180 -8.58 -5.26 20.56
CA VAL A 180 -8.91 -6.21 21.63
C VAL A 180 -9.03 -5.52 22.99
N ALA A 181 -8.10 -4.63 23.34
CA ALA A 181 -8.04 -3.98 24.64
C ALA A 181 -9.21 -3.00 24.86
N GLU A 182 -9.53 -2.22 23.83
CA GLU A 182 -10.60 -1.24 23.87
C GLU A 182 -11.96 -1.84 23.45
N ASN A 183 -11.97 -3.08 22.96
CA ASN A 183 -13.15 -3.73 22.39
C ASN A 183 -13.84 -2.85 21.32
N GLU A 184 -13.02 -2.11 20.59
CA GLU A 184 -13.45 -1.17 19.57
C GLU A 184 -13.58 -1.86 18.22
N ASN A 185 -14.42 -1.31 17.35
CA ASN A 185 -14.48 -1.78 15.98
C ASN A 185 -13.12 -1.51 15.28
N PRO A 186 -12.79 -2.23 14.21
CA PRO A 186 -11.47 -2.10 13.62
C PRO A 186 -11.25 -0.76 12.91
N LEU A 187 -12.31 -0.10 12.44
CA LEU A 187 -12.24 1.24 11.85
C LEU A 187 -11.78 2.28 12.89
N HIS A 188 -12.40 2.28 14.07
CA HIS A 188 -12.07 3.14 15.19
C HIS A 188 -10.69 2.78 15.73
N SER A 189 -10.35 1.50 15.83
CA SER A 189 -9.03 1.05 16.24
C SER A 189 -7.92 1.52 15.29
N ILE A 190 -8.12 1.45 13.97
CA ILE A 190 -7.18 2.01 12.98
C ILE A 190 -7.05 3.52 13.16
N LEU A 191 -8.16 4.23 13.39
CA LEU A 191 -8.16 5.67 13.58
C LEU A 191 -7.39 6.07 14.85
N MET A 192 -7.60 5.35 15.95
CA MET A 192 -6.84 5.49 17.21
C MET A 192 -5.34 5.27 16.99
N VAL A 193 -4.99 4.15 16.36
CA VAL A 193 -3.58 3.80 16.12
C VAL A 193 -2.91 4.79 15.17
N THR A 194 -3.61 5.22 14.12
CA THR A 194 -3.06 6.18 13.14
C THR A 194 -2.88 7.56 13.79
N ASN A 195 -3.85 8.02 14.59
CA ASN A 195 -3.74 9.28 15.33
C ASN A 195 -2.60 9.24 16.36
N ALA A 196 -2.46 8.13 17.08
CA ALA A 196 -1.37 7.93 18.02
C ALA A 196 -0.02 7.90 17.30
N PHE A 197 0.13 7.10 16.24
CA PHE A 197 1.38 6.94 15.49
C PHE A 197 1.81 8.23 14.78
N THR A 198 0.87 8.96 14.18
CA THR A 198 1.16 10.23 13.48
C THR A 198 1.24 11.44 14.41
N SER A 199 1.01 11.25 15.72
CA SER A 199 1.00 12.32 16.72
C SER A 199 0.00 13.45 16.42
N ASN A 200 -1.09 13.14 15.71
CA ASN A 200 -2.09 14.14 15.30
C ASN A 200 -2.96 14.67 16.46
N GLY A 201 -2.81 14.16 17.68
CA GLY A 201 -3.35 14.76 18.90
C GLY A 201 -4.89 14.76 19.04
N TYR A 202 -5.64 14.30 18.04
CA TYR A 202 -7.07 14.08 18.17
C TYR A 202 -7.33 12.99 19.20
N ALA A 203 -8.06 13.36 20.24
CA ALA A 203 -8.19 12.70 21.53
C ALA A 203 -8.86 11.30 21.47
N VAL A 204 -8.17 10.32 20.89
CA VAL A 204 -8.57 8.91 20.94
C VAL A 204 -7.37 8.09 21.40
N LEU A 205 -6.85 8.43 22.58
CA LEU A 205 -5.99 7.54 23.36
C LEU A 205 -6.94 6.53 24.01
N GLY A 206 -6.57 5.24 24.03
CA GLY A 206 -7.41 4.20 24.64
C GLY A 206 -7.92 4.58 26.03
N ASP A 207 -9.15 4.17 26.35
CA ASP A 207 -9.74 4.40 27.66
C ASP A 207 -9.21 3.42 28.70
N THR A 208 -8.83 2.21 28.27
CA THR A 208 -8.23 1.19 29.13
C THR A 208 -6.74 1.42 29.36
N ASP A 209 -6.22 0.95 30.50
CA ASP A 209 -4.79 1.07 30.80
C ASP A 209 -3.91 0.37 29.76
N VAL A 210 -4.39 -0.73 29.18
CA VAL A 210 -3.71 -1.45 28.10
C VAL A 210 -3.71 -0.62 26.83
N GLY A 211 -4.84 -0.05 26.40
CA GLY A 211 -4.88 0.79 25.20
C GLY A 211 -4.15 2.12 25.36
N LYS A 212 -4.07 2.69 26.57
CA LYS A 212 -3.20 3.84 26.89
C LYS A 212 -1.74 3.50 26.68
N LEU A 213 -1.30 2.35 27.19
CA LEU A 213 0.08 1.89 27.01
C LEU A 213 0.42 1.65 25.53
N THR A 214 -0.49 1.01 24.79
CA THR A 214 -0.35 0.82 23.33
C THR A 214 -0.27 2.15 22.59
N SER A 215 -1.13 3.11 22.94
CA SER A 215 -1.14 4.45 22.33
C SER A 215 0.16 5.22 22.63
N LEU A 216 0.70 5.09 23.85
CA LEU A 216 1.96 5.70 24.24
C LEU A 216 3.14 5.08 23.46
N MET A 217 3.22 3.75 23.37
CA MET A 217 4.27 3.09 22.58
C MET A 217 4.19 3.44 21.10
N LEU A 218 2.98 3.54 20.55
CA LEU A 218 2.73 3.97 19.17
C LEU A 218 3.22 5.40 18.91
N ALA A 219 2.86 6.35 19.78
CA ALA A 219 3.29 7.73 19.64
C ALA A 219 4.82 7.84 19.66
N TRP A 220 5.48 7.20 20.62
CA TRP A 220 6.93 7.20 20.71
C TRP A 220 7.60 6.54 19.50
N SER A 221 7.05 5.42 19.02
CA SER A 221 7.55 4.73 17.83
C SER A 221 7.38 5.59 16.58
N GLY A 222 6.23 6.25 16.44
CA GLY A 222 5.95 7.23 15.38
C GLY A 222 6.94 8.40 15.40
N TYR A 223 7.20 8.99 16.56
CA TYR A 223 8.21 10.05 16.71
C TYR A 223 9.60 9.60 16.29
N ILE A 224 10.06 8.44 16.77
CA ILE A 224 11.40 7.91 16.46
C ILE A 224 11.50 7.64 14.95
N LEU A 225 10.51 6.99 14.36
CA LEU A 225 10.51 6.62 12.94
C LEU A 225 10.38 7.84 12.03
N ALA A 226 9.53 8.81 12.37
CA ALA A 226 9.43 10.07 11.62
C ALA A 226 10.72 10.88 11.71
N THR A 227 11.36 10.92 12.88
CA THR A 227 12.64 11.63 13.08
C THR A 227 13.77 10.96 12.29
N VAL A 228 13.91 9.63 12.39
CA VAL A 228 14.92 8.87 11.64
C VAL A 228 14.66 8.98 10.14
N GLY A 229 13.43 8.78 9.69
CA GLY A 229 13.05 8.89 8.28
C GLY A 229 13.34 10.27 7.70
N THR A 230 12.97 11.33 8.43
CA THR A 230 13.25 12.72 8.03
C THR A 230 14.75 13.02 8.02
N ALA A 231 15.50 12.54 9.01
CA ALA A 231 16.96 12.71 9.08
C ALA A 231 17.67 11.97 7.94
N THR A 232 17.27 10.73 7.63
CA THR A 232 17.80 9.96 6.51
C THR A 232 17.49 10.63 5.18
N LEU A 233 16.25 11.08 4.96
CA LEU A 233 15.86 11.80 3.75
C LEU A 233 16.63 13.12 3.60
N THR A 234 16.74 13.89 4.68
CA THR A 234 17.50 15.15 4.70
C THR A 234 18.98 14.91 4.41
N THR A 235 19.56 13.86 4.97
CA THR A 235 20.95 13.46 4.71
C THR A 235 21.15 13.05 3.26
N ALA A 236 20.23 12.27 2.68
CA ALA A 236 20.27 11.88 1.28
C ALA A 236 20.14 13.09 0.33
N LEU A 237 19.22 14.02 0.64
CA LEU A 237 19.05 15.26 -0.12
C LEU A 237 20.28 16.17 -0.04
N LEU A 238 20.83 16.38 1.16
CA LEU A 238 22.06 17.15 1.36
C LEU A 238 23.24 16.50 0.67
N SER A 239 23.42 15.19 0.82
CA SER A 239 24.50 14.43 0.16
C SER A 239 24.40 14.56 -1.36
N ARG A 240 23.20 14.44 -1.93
CA ARG A 240 22.97 14.63 -3.38
C ARG A 240 23.22 16.07 -3.82
N HIS A 241 22.76 17.06 -3.05
CA HIS A 241 22.97 18.47 -3.35
C HIS A 241 24.45 18.85 -3.31
N PHE A 242 25.18 18.36 -2.31
CA PHE A 242 26.60 18.61 -2.16
C PHE A 242 27.45 17.81 -3.14
N ARG A 243 27.10 16.55 -3.48
CA ARG A 243 27.78 15.81 -4.56
C ARG A 243 27.69 16.55 -5.88
N LYS A 244 26.49 17.01 -6.25
CA LYS A 244 26.30 17.80 -7.47
C LYS A 244 27.12 19.09 -7.50
N ARG A 245 27.30 19.72 -6.34
CA ARG A 245 28.17 20.91 -6.23
C ARG A 245 29.65 20.56 -6.25
N PHE A 246 30.05 19.46 -5.63
CA PHE A 246 31.43 18.99 -5.67
C PHE A 246 31.85 18.62 -7.08
N ASP A 247 31.00 17.89 -7.80
CA ASP A 247 31.25 17.57 -9.22
C ASP A 247 31.36 18.85 -10.06
N ASP A 248 30.49 19.85 -9.84
CA ASP A 248 30.55 21.15 -10.55
C ASP A 248 31.74 22.03 -10.12
N TYR A 249 32.31 21.82 -8.93
CA TYR A 249 33.53 22.49 -8.48
C TYR A 249 34.78 21.81 -9.03
N ASP A 250 34.81 20.48 -9.10
CA ASP A 250 35.89 19.71 -9.72
C ASP A 250 35.96 20.03 -11.23
N ASP A 251 34.83 20.03 -11.94
CA ASP A 251 34.77 20.42 -13.35
C ASP A 251 35.30 21.85 -13.59
N LYS A 252 35.02 22.78 -12.66
CA LYS A 252 35.52 24.16 -12.73
C LYS A 252 37.01 24.28 -12.39
N LEU A 253 37.52 23.45 -11.50
CA LEU A 253 38.93 23.41 -11.13
C LEU A 253 39.77 22.83 -12.27
N ASP A 254 39.30 21.74 -12.89
CA ASP A 254 39.95 21.14 -14.06
C ASP A 254 39.98 22.14 -15.23
N ALA A 255 38.87 22.82 -15.50
CA ALA A 255 38.82 23.89 -16.52
C ALA A 255 39.72 25.10 -16.19
N LEU A 256 40.05 25.32 -14.91
CA LEU A 256 40.98 26.38 -14.49
C LEU A 256 42.43 25.95 -14.70
N ASN A 257 42.76 24.70 -14.35
CA ASN A 257 44.08 24.11 -14.57
C ASN A 257 44.41 24.05 -16.06
N ASP A 258 43.48 23.61 -16.92
CA ASP A 258 43.67 23.61 -18.37
C ASP A 258 43.96 25.01 -18.95
N LYS A 259 43.40 26.06 -18.33
CA LYS A 259 43.69 27.45 -18.71
C LYS A 259 45.05 27.93 -18.20
N ILE A 260 45.46 27.50 -17.02
CA ILE A 260 46.77 27.82 -16.45
C ILE A 260 47.87 27.14 -17.28
N ASP A 261 47.70 25.88 -17.65
CA ASP A 261 48.66 25.15 -18.49
C ASP A 261 48.79 25.78 -19.88
N ASN A 262 47.67 26.17 -20.52
CA ASN A 262 47.71 26.93 -21.77
C ASN A 262 48.42 28.28 -21.64
N LEU A 263 48.27 28.97 -20.50
CA LEU A 263 48.95 30.24 -20.24
C LEU A 263 50.46 30.03 -20.03
N GLU A 264 50.87 28.97 -19.33
CA GLU A 264 52.28 28.61 -19.19
C GLU A 264 52.92 28.30 -20.54
N ASP A 265 52.24 27.55 -21.40
CA ASP A 265 52.74 27.21 -22.73
C ASP A 265 52.85 28.45 -23.63
N LEU A 266 51.92 29.40 -23.54
CA LEU A 266 52.00 30.69 -24.25
C LEU A 266 53.14 31.57 -23.75
N ILE A 267 53.44 31.54 -22.45
CA ILE A 267 54.57 32.29 -21.87
C ILE A 267 55.90 31.67 -22.28
N LYS A 268 56.03 30.33 -22.24
CA LYS A 268 57.23 29.61 -22.67
C LYS A 268 57.47 29.75 -24.18
N GLY A 269 56.41 29.71 -24.99
CA GLY A 269 56.50 29.93 -26.44
C GLY A 269 56.89 31.34 -26.85
N ASN A 270 56.58 32.36 -26.03
CA ASN A 270 57.01 33.75 -26.27
C ASN A 270 58.38 34.09 -25.67
N SER A 271 59.02 33.20 -24.91
CA SER A 271 60.36 33.40 -24.36
C SER A 271 61.50 32.85 -25.23
N ASP A 272 61.16 32.18 -26.33
CA ASP A 272 62.12 31.62 -27.30
C ASP A 272 62.27 32.45 -28.59
N ASP A 273 61.65 33.65 -28.67
CA ASP A 273 61.86 34.69 -29.69
C ASP A 273 62.61 35.90 -29.10
#